data_AF-A0A7J3J6C0-F1
#
_entry.id   AF-A0A7J3J6C0-F1
#
_cell.length_a   1.000
_cell.length_b   1.000
_cell.length_c   1.000
_cell.angle_alpha   90.00
_cell.angle_beta   90.00
_cell.angle_gamma   90.00
#
_symmetry.space_group_name_H-M   'P 1'
#
loop_
_entity.id
_entity.type
_entity.pdbx_description
1 polymer ?
#
loop_
_entity_poly.entity_id
_entity_poly.type
_entity_poly.pdbx_seq_one_letter_code
_entity_poly.pdbx_strand_id
1 'polypeptide(L)'
;AVIEGREILTEVEAKKILEFYGIPVVKTYAAQTADEAARLASQIGYPVVVKVLSPQITHKTEAGGVALNLNNEADVRSAFERVVKAAKGYNPMAEIRGVAVQKMINDYGYELMIGAKKDEIFGPVVLFGVGGVTAEIYKDYAIGIPPLNQTLIKRLIEETKVYHLLKGYRGMPPANMKLLEEILMRFSQLLVDFPQIKEIDVNPLWISDKEAYVLDARIVIDKDLVFKNVEPHHHLVISPYPKKYETLWRMRDGRTVLLRPIKPEDEPLWIEMFQNFSEESIRFRFFQIIKDTPHEVRVRYCNIDYEREIAIVAELNEGGRRRILGVVRIVLEPDRKKGEIAFIVADPWQGLGLGTKMVDYAIEIANEMGVETIYAIMLPDNVKAINLLKKMGFVIKAQEDGNLRATLNLKEEILPTAAEKTQEISVEVDVKKPTDKGAEVLTG
;
A
#
# COMPACT_ATOMS: atom_id res chain seq x y z
N ALA A 1 9.45 0.60 -24.18
CA ALA A 1 10.72 0.74 -23.42
C ALA A 1 11.59 -0.53 -23.43
N VAL A 2 11.32 -1.57 -22.60
CA VAL A 2 12.23 -2.75 -22.51
C VAL A 2 12.39 -3.49 -23.84
N ILE A 3 11.31 -3.69 -24.58
CA ILE A 3 11.33 -4.31 -25.92
C ILE A 3 12.21 -3.52 -26.90
N GLU A 4 12.29 -2.19 -26.73
CA GLU A 4 13.16 -1.30 -27.52
C GLU A 4 14.58 -1.20 -26.95
N GLY A 5 14.95 -2.01 -25.95
CA GLY A 5 16.26 -1.98 -25.30
C GLY A 5 16.50 -0.78 -24.37
N ARG A 6 15.46 -0.01 -24.02
CA ARG A 6 15.56 1.20 -23.18
C ARG A 6 15.30 0.91 -21.69
N GLU A 7 16.00 1.64 -20.82
CA GLU A 7 15.77 1.66 -19.35
C GLU A 7 15.10 2.94 -18.90
N ILE A 8 15.18 3.99 -19.72
CA ILE A 8 14.61 5.30 -19.40
C ILE A 8 13.34 5.46 -20.22
N LEU A 9 12.25 5.77 -19.53
CA LEU A 9 10.99 6.13 -20.16
C LEU A 9 11.08 7.55 -20.71
N THR A 10 10.43 7.79 -21.85
CA THR A 10 10.24 9.15 -22.37
C THR A 10 9.34 9.96 -21.43
N GLU A 11 9.39 11.29 -21.50
CA GLU A 11 8.56 12.16 -20.64
C GLU A 11 7.06 11.86 -20.79
N VAL A 12 6.60 11.54 -22.01
CA VAL A 12 5.20 11.17 -22.29
C VAL A 12 4.85 9.82 -21.65
N GLU A 13 5.72 8.82 -21.76
CA GLU A 13 5.54 7.51 -21.12
C GLU A 13 5.51 7.64 -19.58
N ALA A 14 6.44 8.41 -19.01
CA ALA A 14 6.53 8.62 -17.56
C ALA A 14 5.29 9.32 -16.99
N LYS A 15 4.85 10.41 -17.63
CA LYS A 15 3.63 11.14 -17.23
C LYS A 15 2.37 10.28 -17.35
N LYS A 16 2.30 9.39 -18.34
CA LYS A 16 1.16 8.48 -18.50
C LYS A 16 1.06 7.48 -17.33
N ILE A 17 2.19 6.97 -16.82
CA ILE A 17 2.20 6.12 -15.62
C ILE A 17 1.69 6.89 -14.40
N LEU A 18 2.18 8.11 -14.20
CA LEU A 18 1.73 8.98 -13.10
C LEU A 18 0.23 9.27 -13.19
N GLU A 19 -0.28 9.57 -14.38
CA GLU A 19 -1.71 9.81 -14.63
C GLU A 19 -2.57 8.58 -14.30
N PHE A 20 -2.12 7.36 -14.63
CA PHE A 20 -2.82 6.12 -14.26
C PHE A 20 -2.91 5.90 -12.74
N TYR A 21 -1.95 6.42 -11.98
CA TYR A 21 -2.00 6.45 -10.50
C TYR A 21 -2.79 7.65 -9.96
N GLY A 22 -3.40 8.43 -10.84
CA GLY A 22 -4.14 9.64 -10.49
C GLY A 22 -3.23 10.78 -10.03
N ILE A 23 -1.93 10.73 -10.28
CA ILE A 23 -1.05 11.87 -10.00
C ILE A 23 -1.25 12.88 -11.13
N PRO A 24 -1.71 14.12 -10.85
CA PRO A 24 -2.00 15.08 -11.89
C PRO A 24 -0.76 15.47 -12.68
N VAL A 25 -0.81 15.34 -14.00
CA VAL A 25 0.27 15.73 -14.91
C VAL A 25 -0.21 16.84 -15.84
N VAL A 26 0.70 17.73 -16.24
CA VAL A 26 0.40 18.62 -17.37
C VAL A 26 0.27 17.77 -18.63
N LYS A 27 -0.82 17.95 -19.38
CA LYS A 27 -1.02 17.23 -20.65
C LYS A 27 0.11 17.58 -21.61
N THR A 28 0.81 16.55 -22.07
CA THR A 28 1.99 16.65 -22.92
C THR A 28 1.78 15.83 -24.20
N TYR A 29 2.04 16.45 -25.35
CA TYR A 29 1.89 15.83 -26.66
C TYR A 29 3.22 15.80 -27.39
N ALA A 30 3.54 14.70 -28.06
CA ALA A 30 4.73 14.59 -28.89
C ALA A 30 4.46 15.14 -30.30
N ALA A 31 5.42 15.88 -30.84
CA ALA A 31 5.40 16.40 -32.21
C ALA A 31 6.74 16.11 -32.89
N GLN A 32 6.69 15.53 -34.09
CA GLN A 32 7.89 15.20 -34.87
C GLN A 32 8.30 16.32 -35.82
N THR A 33 7.40 17.28 -36.09
CA THR A 33 7.63 18.40 -37.00
C THR A 33 7.22 19.73 -36.39
N ALA A 34 7.78 20.83 -36.91
CA ALA A 34 7.44 22.19 -36.48
C ALA A 34 5.94 22.52 -36.71
N ASP A 35 5.36 22.07 -37.82
CA ASP A 35 3.94 22.28 -38.13
C ASP A 35 3.02 21.47 -37.23
N GLU A 36 3.39 20.22 -36.92
CA GLU A 36 2.66 19.42 -35.94
C GLU A 36 2.70 20.07 -34.55
N ALA A 37 3.87 20.56 -34.13
CA ALA A 37 4.03 21.24 -32.85
C ALA A 37 3.18 22.51 -32.77
N ALA A 38 3.15 23.31 -33.84
CA ALA A 38 2.33 24.51 -33.93
C ALA A 38 0.82 24.18 -33.86
N ARG A 39 0.37 23.16 -34.60
CA ARG A 39 -1.03 22.70 -34.56
C ARG A 39 -1.44 22.24 -33.16
N LEU A 40 -0.60 21.44 -32.49
CA LEU A 40 -0.86 20.98 -31.12
C LEU A 40 -0.89 22.16 -30.14
N ALA A 41 0.02 23.12 -30.29
CA ALA A 41 0.02 24.34 -29.47
C ALA A 41 -1.29 25.15 -29.61
N SER A 42 -1.79 25.31 -30.84
CA SER A 42 -3.08 25.97 -31.09
C SER A 42 -4.26 25.22 -30.44
N GLN A 43 -4.23 23.89 -30.38
CA GLN A 43 -5.24 23.08 -29.70
C GLN A 43 -5.17 23.18 -28.17
N ILE A 44 -3.95 23.25 -27.61
CA ILE A 44 -3.71 23.38 -26.16
C ILE A 44 -4.07 24.78 -25.65
N GLY A 45 -3.81 25.80 -26.47
CA GLY A 45 -3.98 27.22 -26.14
C GLY A 45 -2.74 27.82 -25.48
N TYR A 46 -2.37 29.01 -25.95
CA TYR A 46 -1.17 29.74 -25.54
C TYR A 46 -1.26 30.39 -24.14
N PRO A 47 -0.14 30.66 -23.45
CA PRO A 47 1.23 30.28 -23.83
C PRO A 47 1.50 28.77 -23.66
N VAL A 48 2.44 28.26 -24.46
CA VAL A 48 2.89 26.86 -24.41
C VAL A 48 4.40 26.77 -24.16
N VAL A 49 4.82 25.56 -23.77
CA VAL A 49 6.22 25.16 -23.63
C VAL A 49 6.54 24.08 -24.65
N VAL A 50 7.73 24.17 -25.24
CA VAL A 50 8.31 23.15 -26.12
C VAL A 50 9.58 22.62 -25.46
N LYS A 51 9.68 21.29 -25.31
CA LYS A 51 10.87 20.60 -24.78
C LYS A 51 11.38 19.56 -25.77
N VAL A 52 12.69 19.35 -25.87
CA VAL A 52 13.25 18.29 -26.72
C VAL A 52 12.79 16.91 -26.23
N LEU A 53 12.44 16.04 -27.17
CA LEU A 53 12.09 14.65 -26.89
C LEU A 53 13.24 13.75 -27.36
N SER A 54 14.11 13.35 -26.42
CA SER A 54 15.23 12.44 -26.70
C SER A 54 15.53 11.56 -25.48
N PRO A 55 15.68 10.23 -25.65
CA PRO A 55 16.08 9.34 -24.56
C PRO A 55 17.47 9.65 -23.99
N GLN A 56 18.36 10.26 -24.78
CA GLN A 56 19.75 10.52 -24.41
C GLN A 56 19.98 11.93 -23.82
N ILE A 57 18.97 12.80 -23.85
CA ILE A 57 19.06 14.17 -23.32
C ILE A 57 18.13 14.29 -22.12
N THR A 58 18.64 13.95 -20.95
CA THR A 58 17.91 14.01 -19.68
C THR A 58 17.87 15.44 -19.11
N HIS A 59 19.00 16.15 -19.12
CA HIS A 59 19.11 17.55 -18.66
C HIS A 59 18.73 18.54 -19.77
N LYS A 60 17.42 18.61 -20.04
CA LYS A 60 16.85 19.37 -21.17
C LYS A 60 17.23 20.85 -21.15
N THR A 61 17.22 21.50 -19.99
CA THR A 61 17.55 22.92 -19.86
C THR A 61 19.02 23.20 -20.22
N GLU A 62 19.95 22.38 -19.75
CA GLU A 62 21.39 22.50 -20.04
C GLU A 62 21.70 22.30 -21.53
N ALA A 63 20.96 21.40 -22.19
CA ALA A 63 21.08 21.18 -23.63
C ALA A 63 20.44 22.28 -24.50
N GLY A 64 19.93 23.37 -23.90
CA GLY A 64 19.14 24.38 -24.61
C GLY A 64 17.83 23.82 -25.19
N GLY A 65 17.40 22.67 -24.67
CA GLY A 65 16.30 21.87 -25.17
C GLY A 65 14.93 22.28 -24.64
N VAL A 66 14.80 23.47 -24.03
CA VAL A 66 13.54 23.98 -23.48
C VAL A 66 13.27 25.39 -24.02
N ALA A 67 12.04 25.62 -24.47
CA ALA A 67 11.54 26.90 -24.92
C ALA A 67 10.22 27.22 -24.20
N LEU A 68 10.22 28.32 -23.44
CA LEU A 68 9.11 28.77 -22.61
C LEU A 68 8.42 29.99 -23.25
N ASN A 69 7.23 30.35 -22.75
CA ASN A 69 6.48 31.56 -23.11
C ASN A 69 6.23 31.71 -24.61
N LEU A 70 5.87 30.63 -25.30
CA LEU A 70 5.56 30.67 -26.73
C LEU A 70 4.09 31.07 -26.88
N ASN A 71 3.80 32.19 -27.56
CA ASN A 71 2.48 32.83 -27.52
C ASN A 71 1.68 32.68 -28.82
N ASN A 72 2.30 32.16 -29.87
CA ASN A 72 1.67 31.98 -31.18
C ASN A 72 2.37 30.85 -31.97
N GLU A 73 1.82 30.50 -33.14
CA GLU A 73 2.37 29.41 -33.95
C GLU A 73 3.78 29.69 -34.49
N ALA A 74 4.10 30.94 -34.82
CA ALA A 74 5.42 31.30 -35.36
C ALA A 74 6.51 31.16 -34.29
N ASP A 75 6.21 31.53 -33.04
CA ASP A 75 7.08 31.28 -31.88
C ASP A 75 7.38 29.79 -31.73
N VAL A 76 6.34 28.95 -31.88
CA VAL A 76 6.46 27.49 -31.74
C VAL A 76 7.29 26.87 -32.85
N ARG A 77 7.07 27.24 -34.11
CA ARG A 77 7.87 26.74 -35.24
C ARG A 77 9.35 27.11 -35.07
N SER A 78 9.62 28.36 -34.73
CA SER A 78 10.99 28.85 -34.48
C SER A 78 11.64 28.15 -33.27
N ALA A 79 10.87 27.94 -32.21
CA ALA A 79 11.32 27.23 -31.02
C ALA A 79 11.65 25.76 -31.30
N PHE A 80 10.84 25.08 -32.11
CA PHE A 80 11.09 23.69 -32.52
C PHE A 80 12.48 23.56 -33.16
N GLU A 81 12.77 24.37 -34.18
CA GLU A 81 14.05 24.32 -34.89
C GLU A 81 15.23 24.63 -33.96
N ARG A 82 15.10 25.66 -33.13
CA ARG A 82 16.12 26.06 -32.15
C ARG A 82 16.41 24.96 -31.15
N VAL A 83 15.37 24.36 -30.56
CA VAL A 83 15.48 23.29 -29.55
C VAL A 83 16.11 22.04 -30.15
N VAL A 84 15.68 21.61 -31.35
CA VAL A 84 16.25 20.44 -32.03
C VAL A 84 17.72 20.68 -32.41
N LYS A 85 18.05 21.88 -32.90
CA LYS A 85 19.42 22.26 -33.24
C LYS A 85 20.32 22.28 -32.01
N ALA A 86 19.87 22.89 -30.91
CA ALA A 86 20.61 22.96 -29.65
C ALA A 86 20.88 21.56 -29.10
N ALA A 87 19.86 20.70 -29.07
CA ALA A 87 19.95 19.31 -28.64
C ALA A 87 20.98 18.49 -29.44
N LYS A 88 20.97 18.60 -30.78
CA LYS A 88 21.98 17.95 -31.64
C LYS A 88 23.39 18.51 -31.42
N GLY A 89 23.50 19.81 -31.14
CA GLY A 89 24.78 20.44 -30.80
C GLY A 89 25.33 19.96 -29.46
N TYR A 90 24.46 19.73 -28.48
CA TYR A 90 24.83 19.24 -27.15
C TYR A 90 25.27 17.77 -27.19
N ASN A 91 24.53 16.91 -27.90
CA ASN A 91 24.89 15.51 -28.11
C ASN A 91 24.61 15.08 -29.56
N PRO A 92 25.65 15.03 -30.42
CA PRO A 92 25.49 14.64 -31.83
C PRO A 92 24.98 13.22 -32.05
N MET A 93 25.17 12.33 -31.07
CA MET A 93 24.74 10.93 -31.13
C MET A 93 23.34 10.71 -30.55
N ALA A 94 22.70 11.76 -30.03
CA ALA A 94 21.36 11.66 -29.46
C ALA A 94 20.30 11.46 -30.55
N GLU A 95 19.41 10.49 -30.31
CA GLU A 95 18.23 10.30 -31.14
C GLU A 95 17.20 11.37 -30.77
N ILE A 96 16.97 12.33 -31.66
CA ILE A 96 15.95 13.37 -31.46
C ILE A 96 14.66 12.92 -32.13
N ARG A 97 13.66 12.54 -31.32
CA ARG A 97 12.35 12.06 -31.79
C ARG A 97 11.38 13.19 -32.12
N GLY A 98 11.78 14.44 -31.87
CA GLY A 98 10.96 15.63 -32.03
C GLY A 98 10.94 16.46 -30.74
N VAL A 99 9.77 16.99 -30.40
CA VAL A 99 9.55 17.78 -29.19
C VAL A 99 8.29 17.36 -28.45
N ALA A 100 8.26 17.63 -27.16
CA ALA A 100 7.08 17.61 -26.32
C ALA A 100 6.48 19.02 -26.25
N VAL A 101 5.18 19.15 -26.52
CA VAL A 101 4.41 20.39 -26.43
C VAL A 101 3.42 20.28 -25.28
N GLN A 102 3.40 21.28 -24.39
CA GLN A 102 2.52 21.31 -23.23
C GLN A 102 2.07 22.73 -22.88
N LYS A 103 0.97 22.84 -22.13
CA LYS A 103 0.51 24.11 -21.59
C LYS A 103 1.57 24.70 -20.66
N MET A 104 1.82 26.01 -20.76
CA MET A 104 2.64 26.70 -19.78
C MET A 104 1.80 27.07 -18.56
N ILE A 105 2.23 26.63 -17.38
CA ILE A 105 1.61 26.99 -16.11
C ILE A 105 2.28 28.28 -15.63
N ASN A 106 1.52 29.38 -15.65
CA ASN A 106 1.99 30.72 -15.28
C ASN A 106 1.36 31.23 -13.97
N ASP A 107 0.49 30.43 -13.36
CA ASP A 107 -0.17 30.80 -12.12
C ASP A 107 0.82 30.77 -10.95
N TYR A 108 0.53 31.58 -9.93
CA TYR A 108 1.30 31.56 -8.70
C TYR A 108 1.16 30.21 -8.00
N GLY A 109 2.30 29.60 -7.69
CA GLY A 109 2.37 28.32 -7.00
C GLY A 109 3.77 28.02 -6.53
N TYR A 110 3.92 26.86 -5.90
CA TYR A 110 5.15 26.36 -5.34
C TYR A 110 5.70 25.25 -6.23
N GLU A 111 7.01 25.23 -6.46
CA GLU A 111 7.69 24.12 -7.13
C GLU A 111 8.30 23.20 -6.08
N LEU A 112 7.89 21.93 -6.12
CA LEU A 112 8.31 20.86 -5.24
C LEU A 112 9.00 19.77 -6.04
N MET A 113 9.80 18.95 -5.37
CA MET A 113 10.41 17.76 -5.93
C MET A 113 9.94 16.53 -5.16
N ILE A 114 9.54 15.51 -5.90
CA ILE A 114 9.25 14.18 -5.36
C ILE A 114 10.08 13.17 -6.14
N GLY A 115 10.97 12.47 -5.48
CA GLY A 115 11.79 11.45 -6.09
C GLY A 115 11.69 10.13 -5.34
N ALA A 116 12.11 9.05 -5.98
CA ALA A 116 12.48 7.85 -5.28
C ALA A 116 13.61 7.12 -5.99
N LYS A 117 14.43 6.44 -5.21
CA LYS A 117 15.48 5.56 -5.72
C LYS A 117 15.48 4.26 -4.93
N LYS A 118 15.72 3.15 -5.62
CA LYS A 118 15.88 1.85 -4.99
C LYS A 118 17.26 1.75 -4.35
N ASP A 119 17.27 1.59 -3.05
CA ASP A 119 18.42 1.24 -2.23
C ASP A 119 18.54 -0.29 -2.11
N GLU A 120 19.77 -0.80 -1.96
CA GLU A 120 20.04 -2.24 -1.88
C GLU A 120 19.51 -2.89 -0.60
N ILE A 121 19.45 -2.14 0.50
CA ILE A 121 19.05 -2.63 1.82
C ILE A 121 17.59 -2.24 2.10
N PHE A 122 17.23 -0.99 1.86
CA PHE A 122 15.94 -0.44 2.27
C PHE A 122 14.85 -0.55 1.20
N GLY A 123 15.18 -1.00 0.00
CA GLY A 123 14.24 -0.99 -1.12
C GLY A 123 13.97 0.43 -1.63
N PRO A 124 12.76 0.78 -2.07
CA PRO A 124 12.48 2.14 -2.55
C PRO A 124 12.60 3.16 -1.41
N VAL A 125 13.32 4.23 -1.65
CA VAL A 125 13.48 5.35 -0.72
C VAL A 125 12.93 6.60 -1.38
N VAL A 126 11.91 7.21 -0.78
CA VAL A 126 11.24 8.42 -1.26
C VAL A 126 11.98 9.65 -0.75
N LEU A 127 12.13 10.64 -1.61
CA LEU A 127 12.64 11.97 -1.29
C LEU A 127 11.55 13.00 -1.59
N PHE A 128 11.34 13.92 -0.66
CA PHE A 128 10.46 15.07 -0.82
C PHE A 128 11.22 16.35 -0.48
N GLY A 129 11.05 17.41 -1.25
CA GLY A 129 11.74 18.68 -0.97
C GLY A 129 11.35 19.83 -1.89
N VAL A 130 12.12 20.92 -1.79
CA VAL A 130 11.99 22.06 -2.70
C VAL A 130 12.38 21.63 -4.11
N GLY A 131 11.58 22.02 -5.11
CA GLY A 131 11.81 21.71 -6.51
C GLY A 131 12.30 22.91 -7.31
N GLY A 132 12.44 22.71 -8.61
CA GLY A 132 12.87 23.74 -9.55
C GLY A 132 14.38 23.95 -9.55
N VAL A 133 14.81 25.00 -10.26
CA VAL A 133 16.25 25.27 -10.54
C VAL A 133 17.09 25.57 -9.30
N THR A 134 16.46 25.89 -8.17
CA THR A 134 17.15 26.22 -6.93
C THR A 134 17.31 25.02 -5.97
N ALA A 135 16.73 23.86 -6.31
CA ALA A 135 16.74 22.67 -5.46
C ALA A 135 18.15 22.21 -5.05
N GLU A 136 19.08 22.21 -6.01
CA GLU A 136 20.47 21.78 -5.79
C GLU A 136 21.23 22.66 -4.79
N ILE A 137 20.82 23.92 -4.63
CA ILE A 137 21.49 24.91 -3.79
C ILE A 137 21.03 24.78 -2.33
N TYR A 138 19.73 24.61 -2.11
CA TYR A 138 19.15 24.66 -0.77
C TYR A 138 19.28 23.36 0.04
N LYS A 139 19.46 22.21 -0.64
CA LYS A 139 19.51 20.87 -0.02
C LYS A 139 18.39 20.67 1.02
N ASP A 140 17.20 21.18 0.71
CA ASP A 140 16.04 21.10 1.58
C ASP A 140 15.17 19.92 1.16
N TYR A 141 15.42 18.78 1.79
CA TYR A 141 14.69 17.55 1.53
C TYR A 141 14.53 16.71 2.79
N ALA A 142 13.51 15.87 2.79
CA ALA A 142 13.26 14.83 3.76
C ALA A 142 13.15 13.47 3.04
N ILE A 143 13.38 12.39 3.78
CA ILE A 143 13.41 11.03 3.26
C ILE A 143 12.34 10.18 3.95
N GLY A 144 11.62 9.37 3.19
CA GLY A 144 10.64 8.41 3.68
C GLY A 144 10.81 7.04 3.04
N ILE A 145 10.34 6.00 3.72
CA ILE A 145 10.36 4.63 3.23
C ILE A 145 8.91 4.19 3.00
N PRO A 146 8.51 3.82 1.76
CA PRO A 146 7.20 3.25 1.48
C PRO A 146 6.93 1.95 2.26
N PRO A 147 5.66 1.66 2.56
CA PRO A 147 4.48 2.46 2.26
C PRO A 147 4.33 3.67 3.21
N LEU A 148 4.02 4.84 2.64
CA LEU A 148 3.79 6.07 3.39
C LEU A 148 2.28 6.26 3.65
N ASN A 149 1.89 6.23 4.93
CA ASN A 149 0.54 6.62 5.36
C ASN A 149 0.45 8.15 5.55
N GLN A 150 -0.75 8.66 5.83
CA GLN A 150 -0.99 10.09 6.00
C GLN A 150 -0.11 10.73 7.10
N THR A 151 0.09 10.03 8.21
CA THR A 151 0.93 10.52 9.33
C THR A 151 2.39 10.66 8.92
N LEU A 152 2.93 9.65 8.22
CA LEU A 152 4.30 9.65 7.72
C LEU A 152 4.50 10.73 6.66
N ILE A 153 3.56 10.89 5.74
CA ILE A 153 3.60 11.94 4.70
C ILE A 153 3.59 13.32 5.33
N LYS A 154 2.74 13.56 6.32
CA LYS A 154 2.69 14.84 7.02
C LYS A 154 4.03 15.16 7.67
N ARG A 155 4.65 14.20 8.37
CA ARG A 155 5.98 14.38 8.97
C ARG A 155 7.05 14.62 7.90
N LEU A 156 7.04 13.85 6.81
CA LEU A 156 7.95 14.02 5.69
C LEU A 156 7.91 15.45 5.13
N ILE A 157 6.71 16.03 4.99
CA ILE A 157 6.58 17.41 4.56
C ILE A 157 7.08 18.37 5.65
N GLU A 158 6.64 18.19 6.90
CA GLU A 158 6.97 19.06 8.04
C GLU A 158 8.47 19.16 8.35
N GLU A 159 9.24 18.13 8.01
CA GLU A 159 10.71 18.10 8.18
C GLU A 159 11.46 19.02 7.19
N THR A 160 10.81 19.45 6.11
CA THR A 160 11.41 20.36 5.13
C THR A 160 11.21 21.83 5.50
N LYS A 161 12.12 22.70 5.07
CA LYS A 161 11.97 24.16 5.21
C LYS A 161 10.88 24.69 4.29
N VAL A 162 10.68 24.08 3.12
CA VAL A 162 9.64 24.47 2.16
C VAL A 162 8.23 24.36 2.76
N TYR A 163 8.00 23.48 3.74
CA TYR A 163 6.75 23.44 4.51
C TYR A 163 6.33 24.80 5.09
N HIS A 164 7.30 25.63 5.52
CA HIS A 164 6.98 26.97 6.00
C HIS A 164 6.48 27.89 4.89
N LEU A 165 6.97 27.72 3.66
CA LEU A 165 6.50 28.46 2.49
C LEU A 165 5.12 27.98 2.03
N LEU A 166 4.87 26.66 2.07
CA LEU A 166 3.60 26.04 1.70
C LEU A 166 2.42 26.51 2.56
N LYS A 167 2.69 27.04 3.77
CA LYS A 167 1.68 27.67 4.63
C LYS A 167 1.26 29.08 4.21
N GLY A 168 1.80 29.59 3.09
CA GLY A 168 1.56 30.94 2.58
C GLY A 168 2.71 31.89 2.95
N TYR A 169 3.14 32.72 2.00
CA TYR A 169 4.24 33.66 2.20
C TYR A 169 4.06 34.93 1.35
N ARG A 170 4.23 36.12 1.97
CA ARG A 170 4.21 37.45 1.30
C ARG A 170 3.08 37.62 0.27
N GLY A 171 1.85 37.28 0.64
CA GLY A 171 0.68 37.42 -0.22
C GLY A 171 0.42 36.24 -1.16
N MET A 172 1.32 35.23 -1.19
CA MET A 172 1.00 33.94 -1.80
C MET A 172 0.04 33.14 -0.89
N PRO A 173 -1.04 32.59 -1.45
CA PRO A 173 -1.95 31.73 -0.71
C PRO A 173 -1.26 30.42 -0.32
N PRO A 174 -1.72 29.74 0.76
CA PRO A 174 -1.18 28.45 1.14
C PRO A 174 -1.42 27.40 0.04
N ALA A 175 -0.49 26.46 -0.10
CA ALA A 175 -0.67 25.32 -0.99
C ALA A 175 -1.82 24.41 -0.51
N ASN A 176 -2.44 23.70 -1.45
CA ASN A 176 -3.43 22.68 -1.14
C ASN A 176 -2.77 21.45 -0.49
N MET A 177 -2.56 21.51 0.82
CA MET A 177 -1.87 20.47 1.59
C MET A 177 -2.54 19.09 1.47
N LYS A 178 -3.89 19.04 1.39
CA LYS A 178 -4.61 17.78 1.23
C LYS A 178 -4.30 17.12 -0.11
N LEU A 179 -4.27 17.91 -1.18
CA LEU A 179 -3.90 17.42 -2.51
C LEU A 179 -2.44 16.95 -2.55
N LEU A 180 -1.52 17.67 -1.89
CA LEU A 180 -0.12 17.26 -1.78
C LEU A 180 0.03 15.92 -1.04
N GLU A 181 -0.67 15.76 0.09
CA GLU A 181 -0.68 14.51 0.86
C GLU A 181 -1.21 13.34 0.01
N GLU A 182 -2.28 13.56 -0.75
CA GLU A 182 -2.85 12.56 -1.65
C GLU A 182 -1.90 12.18 -2.80
N ILE A 183 -1.20 13.16 -3.39
CA ILE A 183 -0.19 12.91 -4.43
C ILE A 183 0.96 12.05 -3.88
N LEU A 184 1.49 12.39 -2.70
CA LEU A 184 2.56 11.63 -2.06
C LEU A 184 2.12 10.21 -1.68
N MET A 185 0.87 10.03 -1.28
CA MET A 185 0.30 8.70 -0.99
C MET A 185 0.18 7.85 -2.25
N ARG A 186 -0.33 8.42 -3.35
CA ARG A 186 -0.41 7.76 -4.66
C ARG A 186 0.99 7.43 -5.21
N PHE A 187 1.94 8.35 -5.03
CA PHE A 187 3.35 8.13 -5.40
C PHE A 187 3.97 6.98 -4.59
N SER A 188 3.70 6.93 -3.29
CA SER A 188 4.15 5.81 -2.45
C SER A 188 3.52 4.49 -2.90
N GLN A 189 2.23 4.48 -3.23
CA GLN A 189 1.55 3.27 -3.73
C GLN A 189 2.13 2.80 -5.07
N LEU A 190 2.48 3.71 -5.98
CA LEU A 190 3.17 3.37 -7.24
C LEU A 190 4.47 2.59 -6.99
N LEU A 191 5.25 2.99 -5.98
CA LEU A 191 6.50 2.30 -5.64
C LEU A 191 6.27 0.96 -4.94
N VAL A 192 5.19 0.82 -4.19
CA VAL A 192 4.76 -0.45 -3.58
C VAL A 192 4.37 -1.45 -4.66
N ASP A 193 3.66 -1.00 -5.70
CA ASP A 193 3.13 -1.89 -6.73
C ASP A 193 4.18 -2.30 -7.77
N PHE A 194 5.17 -1.44 -8.06
CA PHE A 194 6.15 -1.67 -9.13
C PHE A 194 7.59 -1.81 -8.64
N PRO A 195 8.05 -3.02 -8.26
CA PRO A 195 9.46 -3.30 -7.99
C PRO A 195 10.40 -2.97 -9.16
N GLN A 196 9.85 -2.87 -10.37
CA GLN A 196 10.54 -2.53 -11.60
C GLN A 196 11.03 -1.08 -11.64
N ILE A 197 10.49 -0.16 -10.82
CA ILE A 197 10.98 1.22 -10.80
C ILE A 197 12.31 1.26 -10.03
N LYS A 198 13.41 1.54 -10.75
CA LYS A 198 14.74 1.76 -10.13
C LYS A 198 14.84 3.17 -9.56
N GLU A 199 14.36 4.13 -10.34
CA GLU A 199 14.43 5.54 -10.00
C GLU A 199 13.23 6.25 -10.64
N ILE A 200 12.65 7.18 -9.89
CA ILE A 200 11.64 8.10 -10.39
C ILE A 200 11.95 9.48 -9.85
N ASP A 201 11.88 10.49 -10.71
CA ASP A 201 12.12 11.88 -10.36
C ASP A 201 11.00 12.73 -10.96
N VAL A 202 10.27 13.42 -10.10
CA VAL A 202 9.22 14.38 -10.42
C VAL A 202 9.74 15.76 -10.00
N ASN A 203 10.28 16.49 -10.98
CA ASN A 203 10.88 17.79 -10.73
C ASN A 203 10.70 18.75 -11.92
N PRO A 204 9.85 19.79 -11.82
CA PRO A 204 9.04 20.14 -10.66
C PRO A 204 7.64 19.50 -10.65
N LEU A 205 7.14 19.21 -9.45
CA LEU A 205 5.71 19.21 -9.13
C LEU A 205 5.31 20.65 -8.77
N TRP A 206 4.47 21.27 -9.59
CA TRP A 206 3.90 22.58 -9.27
C TRP A 206 2.60 22.42 -8.46
N ILE A 207 2.38 23.27 -7.46
CA ILE A 207 1.15 23.25 -6.64
C ILE A 207 0.70 24.67 -6.22
N SER A 208 -0.61 24.93 -6.32
CA SER A 208 -1.27 26.14 -5.82
C SER A 208 -2.21 25.83 -4.64
N ASP A 209 -3.04 26.80 -4.25
CA ASP A 209 -4.11 26.63 -3.27
C ASP A 209 -5.25 25.71 -3.74
N LYS A 210 -5.28 25.38 -5.04
CA LYS A 210 -6.36 24.60 -5.68
C LYS A 210 -5.87 23.39 -6.43
N GLU A 211 -4.85 23.56 -7.26
CA GLU A 211 -4.43 22.57 -8.26
C GLU A 211 -2.97 22.18 -8.08
N ALA A 212 -2.59 21.05 -8.66
CA ALA A 212 -1.21 20.60 -8.72
C ALA A 212 -0.97 19.92 -10.06
N TYR A 213 0.25 20.03 -10.60
CA TYR A 213 0.65 19.39 -11.85
C TYR A 213 2.11 18.99 -11.83
N VAL A 214 2.39 17.76 -12.19
CA VAL A 214 3.72 17.32 -12.57
C VAL A 214 4.11 17.97 -13.91
N LEU A 215 5.11 18.84 -13.87
CA LEU A 215 5.59 19.56 -15.05
C LEU A 215 6.67 18.78 -15.80
N ASP A 216 7.47 18.00 -15.09
CA ASP A 216 8.47 17.09 -15.63
C ASP A 216 8.56 15.81 -14.80
N ALA A 217 8.85 14.70 -15.47
CA ALA A 217 9.01 13.41 -14.84
C ALA A 217 10.03 12.56 -15.60
N ARG A 218 10.88 11.85 -14.86
CA ARG A 218 11.82 10.86 -15.36
C ARG A 218 11.62 9.56 -14.59
N ILE A 219 11.53 8.44 -15.31
CA ILE A 219 11.45 7.11 -14.71
C ILE A 219 12.51 6.22 -15.35
N VAL A 220 13.30 5.57 -14.50
CA VAL A 220 14.26 4.53 -14.86
C VAL A 220 13.74 3.20 -14.35
N ILE A 221 13.69 2.20 -15.23
CA ILE A 221 13.16 0.87 -14.92
C ILE A 221 14.26 -0.20 -14.89
N ASP A 222 14.03 -1.24 -14.10
CA ASP A 222 14.80 -2.47 -14.10
C ASP A 222 14.30 -3.42 -15.19
N LYS A 223 15.04 -3.53 -16.30
CA LYS A 223 14.69 -4.46 -17.39
C LYS A 223 14.57 -5.90 -16.91
N ASP A 224 15.40 -6.31 -15.95
CA ASP A 224 15.46 -7.69 -15.49
C ASP A 224 14.23 -8.10 -14.66
N LEU A 225 13.49 -7.12 -14.12
CA LEU A 225 12.28 -7.35 -13.33
C LEU A 225 10.99 -7.19 -14.13
N VAL A 226 11.04 -6.60 -15.33
CA VAL A 226 9.82 -6.28 -16.10
C VAL A 226 9.10 -7.53 -16.60
N PHE A 227 9.84 -8.59 -16.93
CA PHE A 227 9.26 -9.86 -17.40
C PHE A 227 9.33 -10.99 -16.36
N LYS A 228 9.73 -10.70 -15.12
CA LYS A 228 9.78 -11.68 -14.03
C LYS A 228 8.51 -11.59 -13.19
N ASN A 229 8.00 -12.75 -12.79
CA ASN A 229 7.04 -12.82 -11.69
C ASN A 229 7.81 -12.63 -10.38
N VAL A 230 7.67 -11.46 -9.78
CA VAL A 230 8.24 -11.12 -8.48
C VAL A 230 7.16 -11.36 -7.43
N GLU A 231 7.52 -11.94 -6.30
CA GLU A 231 6.60 -12.02 -5.17
C GLU A 231 6.16 -10.61 -4.75
N PRO A 232 4.86 -10.37 -4.51
CA PRO A 232 4.37 -9.06 -4.12
C PRO A 232 5.12 -8.52 -2.90
N HIS A 233 5.53 -7.25 -2.97
CA HIS A 233 6.12 -6.49 -1.86
C HIS A 233 7.50 -6.94 -1.36
N HIS A 234 8.12 -7.98 -1.93
CA HIS A 234 9.45 -8.48 -1.49
C HIS A 234 10.57 -7.43 -1.65
N HIS A 235 10.37 -6.39 -2.45
CA HIS A 235 11.31 -5.27 -2.59
C HIS A 235 11.15 -4.19 -1.52
N LEU A 236 10.21 -4.33 -0.59
CA LEU A 236 9.96 -3.37 0.49
C LEU A 236 10.59 -3.87 1.78
N VAL A 237 11.19 -2.95 2.54
CA VAL A 237 11.66 -3.22 3.91
C VAL A 237 10.54 -3.12 4.94
N ILE A 238 9.42 -2.48 4.59
CA ILE A 238 8.21 -2.38 5.41
C ILE A 238 7.05 -3.02 4.66
N SER A 239 6.46 -4.04 5.29
CA SER A 239 5.30 -4.77 4.78
C SER A 239 4.07 -3.87 4.69
N PRO A 240 3.35 -3.82 3.56
CA PRO A 240 2.15 -3.01 3.44
C PRO A 240 0.97 -3.59 4.22
N TYR A 241 0.00 -2.73 4.49
CA TYR A 241 -1.22 -3.10 5.19
C TYR A 241 -1.96 -4.22 4.43
N PRO A 242 -2.16 -5.42 5.03
CA PRO A 242 -2.71 -6.56 4.32
C PRO A 242 -4.24 -6.48 4.26
N LYS A 243 -4.75 -5.64 3.37
CA LYS A 243 -6.19 -5.36 3.20
C LYS A 243 -7.03 -6.62 2.92
N LYS A 244 -6.42 -7.67 2.34
CA LYS A 244 -7.09 -8.95 2.10
C LYS A 244 -7.64 -9.61 3.37
N TYR A 245 -7.13 -9.25 4.55
CA TYR A 245 -7.59 -9.77 5.84
C TYR A 245 -8.71 -8.94 6.49
N GLU A 246 -9.30 -7.96 5.79
CA GLU A 246 -10.51 -7.27 6.24
C GLU A 246 -11.76 -8.11 5.95
N THR A 247 -12.55 -8.42 6.98
CA THR A 247 -13.81 -9.18 6.84
C THR A 247 -14.87 -8.75 7.85
N LEU A 248 -16.15 -8.82 7.46
CA LEU A 248 -17.27 -8.51 8.34
C LEU A 248 -17.79 -9.78 9.01
N TRP A 249 -18.09 -9.68 10.30
CA TRP A 249 -18.69 -10.78 11.05
C TRP A 249 -19.80 -10.31 11.98
N ARG A 250 -20.88 -11.10 12.07
CA ARG A 250 -22.04 -10.80 12.91
C ARG A 250 -21.94 -11.51 14.25
N MET A 251 -21.93 -10.72 15.32
CA MET A 251 -21.95 -11.16 16.71
C MET A 251 -23.30 -11.79 17.08
N ARG A 252 -23.31 -12.55 18.19
CA ARG A 252 -24.54 -13.23 18.68
C ARG A 252 -25.69 -12.30 19.05
N ASP A 253 -25.40 -11.07 19.44
CA ASP A 253 -26.39 -10.04 19.74
C ASP A 253 -26.91 -9.32 18.48
N GLY A 254 -26.45 -9.75 17.29
CA GLY A 254 -26.87 -9.24 16.00
C GLY A 254 -26.03 -8.08 15.46
N ARG A 255 -25.12 -7.49 16.26
CA ARG A 255 -24.23 -6.42 15.80
C ARG A 255 -23.16 -6.95 14.85
N THR A 256 -22.71 -6.11 13.93
CA THR A 256 -21.66 -6.47 12.96
C THR A 256 -20.36 -5.77 13.33
N VAL A 257 -19.27 -6.52 13.34
CA VAL A 257 -17.92 -6.03 13.55
C VAL A 257 -17.09 -6.24 12.30
N LEU A 258 -16.14 -5.34 12.07
CA LEU A 258 -15.07 -5.48 11.10
C LEU A 258 -13.87 -6.13 11.78
N LEU A 259 -13.52 -7.34 11.35
CA LEU A 259 -12.23 -7.95 11.67
C LEU A 259 -11.21 -7.43 10.67
N ARG A 260 -10.13 -6.83 11.15
CA ARG A 260 -9.07 -6.29 10.29
C ARG A 260 -7.72 -6.27 10.98
N PRO A 261 -6.59 -6.26 10.25
CA PRO A 261 -5.29 -6.00 10.84
C PRO A 261 -5.27 -4.64 11.58
N ILE A 262 -4.57 -4.60 12.71
CA ILE A 262 -4.33 -3.37 13.48
C ILE A 262 -3.48 -2.40 12.65
N LYS A 263 -3.69 -1.11 12.82
CA LYS A 263 -2.94 -0.03 12.16
C LYS A 263 -2.18 0.78 13.21
N PRO A 264 -1.06 1.42 12.86
CA PRO A 264 -0.36 2.32 13.78
C PRO A 264 -1.27 3.41 14.36
N GLU A 265 -2.25 3.90 13.59
CA GLU A 265 -3.20 4.93 14.01
C GLU A 265 -4.27 4.44 15.00
N ASP A 266 -4.33 3.14 15.30
CA ASP A 266 -5.31 2.57 16.23
C ASP A 266 -4.96 2.80 17.70
N GLU A 267 -3.81 3.41 18.01
CA GLU A 267 -3.37 3.66 19.39
C GLU A 267 -4.47 4.28 20.30
N PRO A 268 -5.26 5.29 19.85
CA PRO A 268 -6.35 5.85 20.65
C PRO A 268 -7.51 4.87 20.88
N LEU A 269 -7.82 4.01 19.89
CA LEU A 269 -8.85 2.99 20.02
C LEU A 269 -8.38 1.81 20.89
N TRP A 270 -7.08 1.51 20.84
CA TRP A 270 -6.45 0.47 21.63
C TRP A 270 -6.45 0.83 23.11
N ILE A 271 -6.13 2.08 23.47
CA ILE A 271 -6.20 2.53 24.88
C ILE A 271 -7.64 2.55 25.40
N GLU A 272 -8.61 2.96 24.58
CA GLU A 272 -10.04 2.89 24.95
C GLU A 272 -10.46 1.44 25.22
N MET A 273 -10.04 0.49 24.36
CA MET A 273 -10.26 -0.94 24.60
C MET A 273 -9.59 -1.40 25.91
N PHE A 274 -8.32 -1.03 26.13
CA PHE A 274 -7.54 -1.47 27.30
C PHE A 274 -8.18 -1.04 28.62
N GLN A 275 -8.74 0.17 28.67
CA GLN A 275 -9.45 0.70 29.84
C GLN A 275 -10.74 -0.06 30.18
N ASN A 276 -11.25 -0.89 29.26
CA ASN A 276 -12.43 -1.74 29.49
C ASN A 276 -12.07 -3.18 29.92
N PHE A 277 -10.80 -3.47 30.21
CA PHE A 277 -10.39 -4.76 30.76
C PHE A 277 -10.48 -4.79 32.29
N SER A 278 -10.99 -5.89 32.84
CA SER A 278 -10.84 -6.19 34.27
C SER A 278 -9.40 -6.59 34.63
N GLU A 279 -9.02 -6.46 35.90
CA GLU A 279 -7.70 -6.94 36.37
C GLU A 279 -7.49 -8.44 36.09
N GLU A 280 -8.58 -9.22 36.10
CA GLU A 280 -8.57 -10.63 35.73
C GLU A 280 -8.21 -10.82 34.24
N SER A 281 -8.91 -10.12 33.32
CA SER A 281 -8.61 -10.14 31.89
C SER A 281 -7.17 -9.73 31.59
N ILE A 282 -6.66 -8.69 32.26
CA ILE A 282 -5.28 -8.21 32.13
C ILE A 282 -4.29 -9.28 32.64
N ARG A 283 -4.51 -9.84 33.83
CA ARG A 283 -3.65 -10.89 34.39
C ARG A 283 -3.59 -12.10 33.45
N PHE A 284 -4.71 -12.53 32.90
CA PHE A 284 -4.75 -13.66 31.97
C PHE A 284 -4.00 -13.40 30.66
N ARG A 285 -4.00 -12.16 30.16
CA ARG A 285 -3.34 -11.83 28.89
C ARG A 285 -1.85 -11.50 29.04
N PHE A 286 -1.45 -10.91 30.16
CA PHE A 286 -0.10 -10.39 30.36
C PHE A 286 0.69 -11.09 31.48
N PHE A 287 0.10 -12.09 32.13
CA PHE A 287 0.67 -12.81 33.29
C PHE A 287 0.97 -11.91 34.50
N GLN A 288 0.50 -10.66 34.46
CA GLN A 288 0.67 -9.64 35.48
C GLN A 288 -0.46 -8.61 35.41
N ILE A 289 -0.66 -7.84 36.47
CA ILE A 289 -1.60 -6.72 36.47
C ILE A 289 -0.87 -5.47 35.99
N ILE A 290 -1.32 -4.93 34.85
CA ILE A 290 -0.81 -3.69 34.26
C ILE A 290 -1.87 -2.60 34.47
N LYS A 291 -1.51 -1.53 35.19
CA LYS A 291 -2.43 -0.42 35.48
C LYS A 291 -2.31 0.76 34.50
N ASP A 292 -1.14 0.92 33.89
CA ASP A 292 -0.87 1.98 32.93
C ASP A 292 -0.11 1.44 31.72
N THR A 293 -0.35 2.02 30.57
CA THR A 293 0.30 1.70 29.30
C THR A 293 0.80 2.99 28.68
N PRO A 294 2.06 3.40 28.95
CA PRO A 294 2.66 4.58 28.34
C PRO A 294 2.65 4.52 26.81
N HIS A 295 2.77 5.68 26.14
CA HIS A 295 2.73 5.79 24.68
C HIS A 295 3.65 4.79 23.97
N GLU A 296 4.91 4.69 24.41
CA GLU A 296 5.89 3.76 23.83
C GLU A 296 5.44 2.29 23.86
N VAL A 297 4.72 1.89 24.91
CA VAL A 297 4.16 0.53 25.02
C VAL A 297 3.05 0.35 23.99
N ARG A 298 2.14 1.31 23.88
CA ARG A 298 0.99 1.23 22.95
C ARG A 298 1.42 1.23 21.49
N VAL A 299 2.46 1.99 21.14
CA VAL A 299 3.05 1.98 19.80
C VAL A 299 3.55 0.58 19.45
N ARG A 300 4.21 -0.15 20.35
CA ARG A 300 4.63 -1.55 20.10
C ARG A 300 3.46 -2.51 19.89
N TYR A 301 2.27 -2.19 20.40
CA TYR A 301 1.08 -2.98 20.13
C TYR A 301 0.40 -2.61 18.80
N CYS A 302 0.49 -1.37 18.33
CA CYS A 302 -0.24 -0.92 17.14
C CYS A 302 0.61 -0.90 15.86
N ASN A 303 1.92 -0.65 16.00
CA ASN A 303 2.86 -0.57 14.89
C ASN A 303 3.66 -1.88 14.81
N ILE A 304 3.14 -2.83 14.03
CA ILE A 304 3.70 -4.18 13.87
C ILE A 304 4.21 -4.39 12.44
N ASP A 305 5.17 -5.30 12.28
CA ASP A 305 5.57 -5.80 10.97
C ASP A 305 4.67 -6.97 10.55
N TYR A 306 3.79 -6.74 9.58
CA TYR A 306 2.77 -7.70 9.13
C TYR A 306 3.34 -9.02 8.60
N GLU A 307 4.63 -9.09 8.24
CA GLU A 307 5.27 -10.35 7.84
C GLU A 307 5.71 -11.22 9.01
N ARG A 308 6.08 -10.59 10.14
CA ARG A 308 6.57 -11.28 11.35
C ARG A 308 5.50 -11.43 12.42
N GLU A 309 4.49 -10.59 12.36
CA GLU A 309 3.45 -10.51 13.34
C GLU A 309 2.14 -10.07 12.70
N ILE A 310 1.04 -10.77 13.00
CA ILE A 310 -0.29 -10.33 12.61
C ILE A 310 -1.16 -10.12 13.85
N ALA A 311 -1.76 -8.94 13.97
CA ALA A 311 -2.75 -8.67 15.00
C ALA A 311 -4.07 -8.22 14.35
N ILE A 312 -5.12 -9.01 14.55
CA ILE A 312 -6.47 -8.71 14.05
C ILE A 312 -7.30 -8.11 15.17
N VAL A 313 -7.85 -6.93 14.93
CA VAL A 313 -8.76 -6.23 15.83
C VAL A 313 -10.20 -6.45 15.39
N ALA A 314 -11.11 -6.53 16.35
CA ALA A 314 -12.55 -6.46 16.09
C ALA A 314 -13.04 -5.04 16.31
N GLU A 315 -13.38 -4.35 15.22
CA GLU A 315 -13.86 -2.98 15.25
C GLU A 315 -15.38 -2.92 15.12
N LEU A 316 -16.02 -2.20 16.04
CA LEU A 316 -17.43 -1.85 15.97
C LEU A 316 -17.57 -0.37 15.62
N ASN A 317 -18.46 -0.06 14.69
CA ASN A 317 -18.86 1.30 14.38
C ASN A 317 -20.35 1.49 14.69
N GLU A 318 -20.64 2.23 15.76
CA GLU A 318 -22.00 2.57 16.17
C GLU A 318 -22.15 4.10 16.20
N GLY A 319 -23.08 4.64 15.40
CA GLY A 319 -23.35 6.07 15.36
C GLY A 319 -22.16 6.93 14.91
N GLY A 320 -21.27 6.39 14.07
CA GLY A 320 -20.05 7.07 13.61
C GLY A 320 -18.88 7.01 14.60
N ARG A 321 -19.06 6.39 15.77
CA ARG A 321 -17.98 6.16 16.74
C ARG A 321 -17.41 4.76 16.58
N ARG A 322 -16.13 4.71 16.21
CA ARG A 322 -15.34 3.49 16.10
C ARG A 322 -14.85 3.07 17.48
N ARG A 323 -14.84 1.76 17.76
CA ARG A 323 -14.27 1.15 18.98
C ARG A 323 -13.64 -0.19 18.65
N ILE A 324 -12.50 -0.50 19.26
CA ILE A 324 -11.94 -1.84 19.22
C ILE A 324 -12.50 -2.63 20.41
N LEU A 325 -13.05 -3.81 20.13
CA LEU A 325 -13.68 -4.68 21.13
C LEU A 325 -12.74 -5.77 21.64
N GLY A 326 -11.69 -6.09 20.89
CA GLY A 326 -10.75 -7.15 21.19
C GLY A 326 -9.65 -7.23 20.15
N VAL A 327 -8.61 -8.00 20.46
CA VAL A 327 -7.47 -8.26 19.57
C VAL A 327 -7.04 -9.73 19.70
N VAL A 328 -6.72 -10.35 18.57
CA VAL A 328 -5.98 -11.61 18.47
C VAL A 328 -4.68 -11.33 17.77
N ARG A 329 -3.59 -11.90 18.24
CA ARG A 329 -2.23 -11.67 17.74
C ARG A 329 -1.53 -13.00 17.55
N ILE A 330 -0.81 -13.12 16.44
CA ILE A 330 0.16 -14.18 16.19
C ILE A 330 1.52 -13.54 15.98
N VAL A 331 2.50 -13.92 16.81
CA VAL A 331 3.91 -13.52 16.67
C VAL A 331 4.69 -14.72 16.13
N LEU A 332 5.33 -14.57 14.98
CA LEU A 332 6.09 -15.65 14.35
C LEU A 332 7.48 -15.81 14.97
N GLU A 333 7.95 -17.05 15.08
CA GLU A 333 9.36 -17.35 15.33
C GLU A 333 10.23 -16.93 14.13
N PRO A 334 11.55 -16.73 14.29
CA PRO A 334 12.43 -16.26 13.22
C PRO A 334 12.42 -17.10 11.94
N ASP A 335 12.12 -18.41 12.03
CA ASP A 335 12.02 -19.31 10.88
C ASP A 335 10.64 -19.29 10.20
N ARG A 336 9.68 -18.53 10.76
CA ARG A 336 8.28 -18.38 10.32
C ARG A 336 7.46 -19.68 10.33
N LYS A 337 8.01 -20.79 10.84
CA LYS A 337 7.31 -22.08 10.88
C LYS A 337 6.38 -22.20 12.06
N LYS A 338 6.64 -21.46 13.13
CA LYS A 338 5.81 -21.46 14.34
C LYS A 338 5.36 -20.05 14.69
N GLY A 339 4.19 -19.95 15.33
CA GLY A 339 3.68 -18.69 15.83
C GLY A 339 3.02 -18.82 17.19
N GLU A 340 3.27 -17.84 18.06
CA GLU A 340 2.56 -17.71 19.33
C GLU A 340 1.26 -16.92 19.15
N ILE A 341 0.11 -17.54 19.46
CA ILE A 341 -1.19 -16.87 19.48
C ILE A 341 -1.56 -16.37 20.87
N ALA A 342 -1.97 -15.12 20.95
CA ALA A 342 -2.53 -14.52 22.16
C ALA A 342 -3.73 -13.63 21.79
N PHE A 343 -4.78 -13.66 22.62
CA PHE A 343 -6.01 -12.92 22.34
C PHE A 343 -6.65 -12.39 23.62
N ILE A 344 -7.42 -11.31 23.47
CA ILE A 344 -8.20 -10.70 24.54
C ILE A 344 -9.42 -9.99 23.96
N VAL A 345 -10.55 -10.06 24.66
CA VAL A 345 -11.80 -9.37 24.33
C VAL A 345 -12.21 -8.55 25.54
N ALA A 346 -12.56 -7.28 25.32
CA ALA A 346 -12.96 -6.36 26.37
C ALA A 346 -14.20 -6.89 27.09
N ASP A 347 -14.21 -6.76 28.42
CA ASP A 347 -15.15 -7.44 29.31
C ASP A 347 -16.64 -7.28 28.89
N PRO A 348 -17.12 -6.08 28.49
CA PRO A 348 -18.51 -5.89 28.03
C PRO A 348 -18.90 -6.70 26.78
N TRP A 349 -17.93 -7.22 26.04
CA TRP A 349 -18.09 -7.88 24.75
C TRP A 349 -17.80 -9.39 24.79
N GLN A 350 -17.46 -9.91 25.98
CA GLN A 350 -17.28 -11.34 26.19
C GLN A 350 -18.63 -12.11 26.12
N GLY A 351 -18.57 -13.41 25.85
CA GLY A 351 -19.78 -14.26 25.74
C GLY A 351 -20.55 -14.13 24.42
N LEU A 352 -20.24 -13.13 23.60
CA LEU A 352 -20.90 -12.86 22.31
C LEU A 352 -20.32 -13.63 21.12
N GLY A 353 -19.44 -14.61 21.38
CA GLY A 353 -18.78 -15.44 20.37
C GLY A 353 -17.54 -14.81 19.71
N LEU A 354 -17.21 -13.55 20.07
CA LEU A 354 -16.16 -12.79 19.41
C LEU A 354 -14.77 -13.44 19.53
N GLY A 355 -14.35 -13.81 20.74
CA GLY A 355 -13.04 -14.44 20.94
C GLY A 355 -12.88 -15.75 20.16
N THR A 356 -13.95 -16.55 20.05
CA THR A 356 -13.98 -17.78 19.24
C THR A 356 -13.77 -17.47 17.78
N LYS A 357 -14.50 -16.50 17.21
CA LYS A 357 -14.34 -16.14 15.80
C LYS A 357 -12.96 -15.52 15.51
N MET A 358 -12.44 -14.71 16.43
CA MET A 358 -11.13 -14.09 16.24
C MET A 358 -10.01 -15.13 16.20
N VAL A 359 -10.02 -16.12 17.10
CA VAL A 359 -9.03 -17.21 17.10
C VAL A 359 -9.16 -18.07 15.84
N ASP A 360 -10.38 -18.45 15.46
CA ASP A 360 -10.68 -19.16 14.21
C ASP A 360 -10.10 -18.44 12.99
N TYR A 361 -10.36 -17.14 12.88
CA TYR A 361 -9.85 -16.32 11.77
C TYR A 361 -8.33 -16.14 11.81
N ALA A 362 -7.72 -16.07 12.99
CA ALA A 362 -6.26 -16.01 13.10
C ALA A 362 -5.59 -17.32 12.66
N ILE A 363 -6.23 -18.48 12.88
CA ILE A 363 -5.77 -19.78 12.38
C ILE A 363 -5.82 -19.83 10.85
N GLU A 364 -6.91 -19.34 10.25
CA GLU A 364 -7.05 -19.22 8.79
C GLU A 364 -5.91 -18.38 8.19
N ILE A 365 -5.64 -17.21 8.78
CA ILE A 365 -4.55 -16.33 8.35
C ILE A 365 -3.18 -17.00 8.50
N ALA A 366 -2.92 -17.67 9.62
CA ALA A 366 -1.66 -18.38 9.84
C ALA A 366 -1.42 -19.48 8.79
N ASN A 367 -2.48 -20.19 8.40
CA ASN A 367 -2.40 -21.19 7.33
C ASN A 367 -2.06 -20.54 5.98
N GLU A 368 -2.68 -19.41 5.63
CA GLU A 368 -2.32 -18.64 4.43
C GLU A 368 -0.87 -18.10 4.47
N MET A 369 -0.38 -17.75 5.66
CA MET A 369 1.00 -17.30 5.86
C MET A 369 2.02 -18.46 5.82
N GLY A 370 1.58 -19.70 5.67
CA GLY A 370 2.44 -20.89 5.61
C GLY A 370 3.00 -21.32 6.97
N VAL A 371 2.39 -20.90 8.08
CA VAL A 371 2.79 -21.32 9.42
C VAL A 371 2.48 -22.80 9.62
N GLU A 372 3.43 -23.56 10.14
CA GLU A 372 3.28 -25.01 10.34
C GLU A 372 2.62 -25.34 11.68
N THR A 373 2.85 -24.53 12.71
CA THR A 373 2.33 -24.78 14.07
C THR A 373 2.01 -23.48 14.79
N ILE A 374 0.82 -23.41 15.38
CA ILE A 374 0.46 -22.33 16.32
C ILE A 374 0.51 -22.87 17.73
N TYR A 375 1.02 -22.09 18.67
CA TYR A 375 0.93 -22.40 20.09
C TYR A 375 0.47 -21.21 20.93
N ALA A 376 -0.10 -21.47 22.10
CA ALA A 376 -0.45 -20.45 23.08
C ALA A 376 0.08 -20.86 24.45
N ILE A 377 0.55 -19.89 25.23
CA ILE A 377 0.91 -20.08 26.65
C ILE A 377 -0.18 -19.41 27.48
N MET A 378 -0.66 -20.09 28.52
CA MET A 378 -1.73 -19.57 29.38
C MET A 378 -1.63 -20.06 30.82
N LEU A 379 -2.20 -19.29 31.74
CA LEU A 379 -2.31 -19.67 33.14
C LEU A 379 -3.31 -20.84 33.33
N PRO A 380 -3.05 -21.80 34.25
CA PRO A 380 -3.91 -22.97 34.44
C PRO A 380 -5.36 -22.68 34.86
N ASP A 381 -5.59 -21.53 35.49
CA ASP A 381 -6.88 -21.07 35.97
C ASP A 381 -7.71 -20.31 34.91
N ASN A 382 -7.18 -20.09 33.69
CA ASN A 382 -7.92 -19.50 32.58
C ASN A 382 -8.82 -20.51 31.86
N VAL A 383 -9.80 -21.06 32.59
CA VAL A 383 -10.71 -22.11 32.12
C VAL A 383 -11.44 -21.73 30.82
N LYS A 384 -11.78 -20.44 30.65
CA LYS A 384 -12.44 -19.92 29.44
C LYS A 384 -11.55 -20.11 28.20
N ALA A 385 -10.29 -19.67 28.25
CA ALA A 385 -9.36 -19.81 27.13
C ALA A 385 -8.99 -21.26 26.86
N ILE A 386 -8.76 -22.06 27.91
CA ILE A 386 -8.49 -23.51 27.81
C ILE A 386 -9.61 -24.21 27.04
N ASN A 387 -10.87 -23.95 27.40
CA ASN A 387 -12.02 -24.57 26.74
C ASN A 387 -12.20 -24.08 25.30
N LEU A 388 -11.90 -22.82 25.02
CA LEU A 388 -11.94 -22.27 23.66
C LEU A 388 -10.90 -22.97 22.77
N LEU A 389 -9.64 -23.03 23.21
CA LEU A 389 -8.55 -23.62 22.43
C LEU A 389 -8.74 -25.14 22.24
N LYS A 390 -9.24 -25.86 23.24
CA LYS A 390 -9.63 -27.28 23.08
C LYS A 390 -10.68 -27.48 21.99
N LYS A 391 -11.71 -26.61 21.94
CA LYS A 391 -12.74 -26.66 20.90
C LYS A 391 -12.20 -26.36 19.50
N MET A 392 -11.09 -25.62 19.42
CA MET A 392 -10.36 -25.31 18.18
C MET A 392 -9.30 -26.36 17.82
N GLY A 393 -9.28 -27.51 18.50
CA GLY A 393 -8.38 -28.62 18.17
C GLY A 393 -6.98 -28.51 18.77
N PHE A 394 -6.71 -27.55 19.65
CA PHE A 394 -5.40 -27.46 20.31
C PHE A 394 -5.20 -28.59 21.33
N VAL A 395 -4.03 -29.22 21.28
CA VAL A 395 -3.54 -30.16 22.29
C VAL A 395 -2.92 -29.36 23.44
N ILE A 396 -3.37 -29.59 24.67
CA ILE A 396 -2.91 -28.85 25.86
C ILE A 396 -2.00 -29.73 26.71
N LYS A 397 -0.82 -29.21 27.06
CA LYS A 397 0.16 -29.85 27.94
C LYS A 397 0.62 -28.87 29.02
N ALA A 398 0.91 -29.38 30.22
CA ALA A 398 1.58 -28.60 31.25
C ALA A 398 3.05 -28.31 30.85
N GLN A 399 3.58 -27.19 31.33
CA GLN A 399 4.98 -26.80 31.22
C GLN A 399 5.65 -26.85 32.60
N GLU A 400 6.98 -26.90 32.63
CA GLU A 400 7.77 -26.98 33.88
C GLU A 400 7.60 -25.74 34.77
N ASP A 401 7.30 -24.58 34.17
CA ASP A 401 7.08 -23.31 34.84
C ASP A 401 5.68 -23.17 35.49
N GLY A 402 4.86 -24.22 35.41
CA GLY A 402 3.50 -24.25 35.93
C GLY A 402 2.44 -23.67 34.98
N ASN A 403 2.83 -23.17 33.79
CA ASN A 403 1.89 -22.71 32.77
C ASN A 403 1.37 -23.89 31.92
N LEU A 404 0.33 -23.61 31.12
CA LEU A 404 -0.17 -24.54 30.11
C LEU A 404 0.25 -24.07 28.72
N ARG A 405 0.73 -25.00 27.89
CA ARG A 405 0.98 -24.81 26.47
C ARG A 405 -0.09 -25.53 25.65
N ALA A 406 -0.84 -24.77 24.86
CA ALA A 406 -1.71 -25.29 23.81
C ALA A 406 -0.95 -25.30 22.49
N THR A 407 -1.10 -26.34 21.67
CA THR A 407 -0.44 -26.45 20.36
C THR A 407 -1.40 -27.01 19.31
N LEU A 408 -1.41 -26.41 18.13
CA LEU A 408 -2.16 -26.83 16.95
C LEU A 408 -1.19 -26.98 15.78
N ASN A 409 -1.14 -28.18 15.19
CA ASN A 409 -0.39 -28.44 13.96
C ASN A 409 -1.30 -28.10 12.77
N LEU A 410 -0.86 -27.21 11.89
CA LEU A 410 -1.63 -26.78 10.71
C LEU A 410 -1.35 -27.65 9.47
N LYS A 411 -0.30 -28.47 9.49
CA LYS A 411 0.04 -29.40 8.39
C LYS A 411 -0.69 -30.74 8.49
N GLU A 412 -1.14 -31.12 9.67
CA GLU A 412 -1.95 -32.32 9.83
C GLU A 412 -3.38 -31.97 9.41
N GLU A 413 -3.85 -32.59 8.31
CA GLU A 413 -5.26 -32.48 7.88
C GLU A 413 -6.19 -32.67 9.09
N ILE A 414 -7.08 -31.71 9.29
CA ILE A 414 -8.18 -31.84 10.24
C ILE A 414 -9.01 -33.03 9.78
N LEU A 415 -8.80 -34.21 10.38
CA LEU A 415 -9.74 -35.31 10.28
C LEU A 415 -11.10 -34.77 10.73
N PRO A 416 -12.16 -34.85 9.90
CA PRO A 416 -13.46 -34.33 10.26
C PRO A 416 -13.91 -34.94 11.59
N THR A 417 -14.37 -34.08 12.49
CA THR A 417 -14.88 -34.49 13.80
C THR A 417 -16.00 -35.51 13.63
N ALA A 418 -16.10 -36.47 14.55
CA ALA A 418 -17.08 -37.57 14.54
C ALA A 418 -18.57 -37.13 14.50
N ALA A 419 -18.87 -35.83 14.49
CA ALA A 419 -20.21 -35.29 14.30
C ALA A 419 -20.69 -35.35 12.84
N GLU A 420 -19.80 -35.36 11.85
CA GLU A 420 -20.18 -35.33 10.42
C GLU A 420 -20.42 -36.72 9.82
N LYS A 421 -19.93 -37.80 10.47
CA LYS A 421 -20.14 -39.19 10.00
C LYS A 421 -21.59 -39.71 10.16
N THR A 422 -22.47 -38.96 10.83
CA THR A 422 -23.85 -39.41 11.05
C THR A 422 -24.83 -38.92 9.97
N GLN A 423 -24.38 -38.10 9.00
CA GLN A 423 -25.25 -37.60 7.92
C GLN A 423 -25.06 -38.29 6.56
N GLU A 424 -23.98 -39.06 6.34
CA GLU A 424 -23.74 -39.73 5.04
C GLU A 424 -24.19 -41.19 4.96
N ILE A 425 -24.68 -41.80 6.06
CA ILE A 425 -25.21 -43.18 6.04
C ILE A 425 -26.74 -43.14 6.15
N SER A 426 -27.43 -42.51 5.20
CA SER A 426 -28.88 -42.70 5.04
C SER A 426 -29.42 -42.26 3.68
N VAL A 427 -28.71 -42.52 2.57
CA VAL A 427 -29.33 -42.50 1.23
C VAL A 427 -28.70 -43.57 0.33
N GLU A 428 -28.98 -44.84 0.61
CA GLU A 428 -29.01 -45.88 -0.44
C GLU A 428 -30.39 -46.52 -0.40
N VAL A 429 -31.32 -45.95 -1.17
CA VAL A 429 -32.61 -46.57 -1.48
C VAL A 429 -32.52 -47.13 -2.89
N ASP A 430 -32.35 -48.45 -2.90
CA ASP A 430 -32.79 -49.45 -3.86
C ASP A 430 -33.75 -48.94 -4.97
N VAL A 431 -33.30 -48.98 -6.23
CA VAL A 431 -34.17 -48.88 -7.42
C VAL A 431 -34.04 -50.15 -8.24
N LYS A 432 -34.93 -51.10 -7.99
CA LYS A 432 -35.22 -52.24 -8.87
C LYS A 432 -35.83 -51.75 -10.19
N LYS A 433 -35.19 -52.11 -11.31
CA LYS A 433 -35.76 -52.03 -12.67
C LYS A 433 -36.93 -53.01 -12.82
N PRO A 434 -38.04 -52.65 -13.49
CA PRO A 434 -39.02 -53.61 -13.95
C PRO A 434 -38.53 -54.27 -15.26
N THR A 435 -38.67 -55.58 -15.30
CA THR A 435 -38.61 -56.43 -16.48
C THR A 435 -39.78 -56.15 -17.40
N ASP A 436 -39.52 -55.90 -18.68
CA ASP A 436 -40.55 -55.90 -19.73
C ASP A 436 -40.39 -57.16 -20.59
N LYS A 437 -41.49 -57.93 -20.66
CA LYS A 437 -41.63 -59.14 -21.48
C LYS A 437 -42.77 -58.88 -22.47
N GLY A 438 -42.40 -58.75 -23.74
CA GLY A 438 -43.02 -59.42 -24.88
C GLY A 438 -44.38 -58.93 -25.38
N ALA A 439 -44.42 -58.52 -26.66
CA ALA A 439 -45.30 -59.13 -27.65
C ALA A 439 -44.83 -58.82 -29.09
N GLU A 440 -44.76 -59.89 -29.88
CA GLU A 440 -44.52 -60.02 -31.33
C GLU A 440 -45.29 -59.03 -32.24
N VAL A 441 -44.80 -58.81 -33.47
CA VAL A 441 -45.52 -59.11 -34.74
C VAL A 441 -44.73 -58.66 -36.00
N LEU A 442 -44.43 -59.67 -36.84
CA LEU A 442 -44.48 -59.78 -38.33
C LEU A 442 -43.70 -58.85 -39.31
N THR A 443 -42.84 -59.54 -40.08
CA THR A 443 -42.67 -59.57 -41.58
C THR A 443 -42.21 -58.33 -42.36
N GLY A 444 -41.21 -58.57 -43.22
CA GLY A 444 -40.84 -57.75 -44.37
C GLY A 444 -39.40 -57.94 -44.79
#